data_AF-A0A3D1XVL7-F1
#
_entry.id   AF-A0A3D1XVL7-F1
#
_cell.length_a   1.000
_cell.length_b   1.000
_cell.length_c   1.000
_cell.angle_alpha   90.00
_cell.angle_beta   90.00
_cell.angle_gamma   90.00
#
_symmetry.space_group_name_H-M   'P 1'
#
loop_
_entity.id
_entity.type
_entity.pdbx_description
1 polymer ?
#
loop_
_entity_poly.entity_id
_entity_poly.type
_entity_poly.pdbx_seq_one_letter_code
_entity_poly.pdbx_strand_id
1 'polypeptide(L)'
;KTVSNKKVTYTTNSLGMRSKEVDFSKGHILLVGDSVTFGLGVNNDETVSHYLGKINNDYQVLNLGVPGYGIGQYFLNLKRHIDQLNPKIIVLVIYTANDLNETRKGTRFGISKPFFSYNNGNLIYLNPEISKFSCSNLYSRSRFLKHITPTLLKDQCKTRVIERNKASPTIAKLIDGIRVLGMEKNISTLIVLSPALTAVERVTCKQNKDKDS
;
A
#
# COMPACT_ATOMS: atom_id res chain seq x y z
N LYS A 1 16.06 -5.09 -7.88
CA LYS A 1 15.75 -6.38 -8.56
C LYS A 1 15.09 -6.09 -9.90
N THR A 2 15.42 -6.83 -10.97
CA THR A 2 14.84 -6.63 -12.31
C THR A 2 14.02 -7.84 -12.76
N VAL A 3 12.83 -7.62 -13.32
CA VAL A 3 11.95 -8.63 -13.92
C VAL A 3 11.45 -8.10 -15.25
N SER A 4 11.51 -8.90 -16.31
CA SER A 4 11.06 -8.51 -17.65
C SER A 4 10.25 -9.62 -18.31
N ASN A 5 9.25 -9.23 -19.12
CA ASN A 5 8.45 -10.16 -19.93
C ASN A 5 8.52 -9.84 -21.45
N LYS A 6 9.66 -9.30 -21.92
CA LYS A 6 9.93 -8.79 -23.29
C LYS A 6 9.18 -7.51 -23.68
N LYS A 7 8.00 -7.23 -23.12
CA LYS A 7 7.23 -5.99 -23.39
C LYS A 7 7.47 -4.92 -22.34
N VAL A 8 7.60 -5.33 -21.08
CA VAL A 8 7.74 -4.43 -19.95
C VAL A 8 8.87 -4.92 -19.05
N THR A 9 9.70 -3.99 -18.59
CA THR A 9 10.76 -4.25 -17.61
C THR A 9 10.48 -3.48 -16.32
N TYR A 10 10.45 -4.22 -15.22
CA TYR A 10 10.30 -3.71 -13.87
C TYR A 10 11.64 -3.77 -13.14
N THR A 11 12.15 -2.61 -12.72
CA THR A 11 13.33 -2.53 -11.86
C THR A 11 12.98 -1.85 -10.54
N THR A 12 13.37 -2.47 -9.44
CA THR A 12 13.33 -1.89 -8.10
C THR A 12 14.72 -1.62 -7.57
N ASN A 13 14.86 -0.59 -6.74
CA ASN A 13 16.10 -0.30 -6.03
C ASN A 13 16.38 -1.31 -4.90
N SER A 14 17.49 -1.13 -4.19
CA SER A 14 17.93 -1.98 -3.07
C SER A 14 16.90 -2.11 -1.94
N LEU A 15 16.06 -1.10 -1.73
CA LEU A 15 14.96 -1.10 -0.74
C LEU A 15 13.63 -1.65 -1.29
N GLY A 16 13.62 -2.10 -2.55
CA GLY A 16 12.42 -2.64 -3.20
C GLY A 16 11.45 -1.60 -3.75
N MET A 17 11.82 -0.32 -3.77
CA MET A 17 11.02 0.77 -4.33
C MET A 17 11.18 0.83 -5.84
N ARG A 18 10.13 1.22 -6.56
CA ARG A 18 10.14 1.35 -8.02
C ARG A 18 10.65 2.72 -8.47
N SER A 19 11.91 3.00 -8.12
CA SER A 19 12.63 4.24 -8.40
C SER A 19 14.12 3.94 -8.60
N LYS A 20 14.93 4.98 -8.85
CA LYS A 20 16.39 4.89 -8.71
C LYS A 20 16.77 4.59 -7.25
N GLU A 21 18.04 4.26 -7.02
CA GLU A 21 18.59 4.18 -5.66
C GLU A 21 18.34 5.47 -4.88
N VAL A 22 18.13 5.33 -3.58
CA VAL A 22 17.78 6.45 -2.71
C VAL A 22 18.99 7.39 -2.60
N ASP A 23 18.76 8.66 -2.88
CA ASP A 23 19.72 9.74 -2.69
C ASP A 23 19.42 10.41 -1.34
N PHE A 24 20.07 9.92 -0.28
CA PHE A 24 19.86 10.39 1.08
C PHE A 24 20.23 11.86 1.30
N SER A 25 20.89 12.52 0.35
CA SER A 25 21.16 13.96 0.40
C SER A 25 19.92 14.80 0.09
N LYS A 26 18.90 14.22 -0.56
CA LYS A 26 17.67 14.91 -0.96
C LYS A 26 16.53 14.74 0.04
N GLY A 27 15.56 15.65 -0.06
CA GLY A 27 14.21 15.40 0.44
C GLY A 27 13.43 14.50 -0.51
N HIS A 28 12.49 13.72 0.01
CA HIS A 28 11.77 12.73 -0.80
C HIS A 28 10.26 12.97 -0.86
N ILE A 29 9.68 12.69 -2.03
CA ILE A 29 8.24 12.49 -2.19
C ILE A 29 7.97 10.99 -2.20
N LEU A 30 7.17 10.50 -1.25
CA LEU A 30 6.85 9.08 -1.14
C LEU A 30 5.50 8.79 -1.80
N LEU A 31 5.50 8.02 -2.90
CA LEU A 31 4.28 7.50 -3.50
C LEU A 31 3.93 6.16 -2.86
N VAL A 32 2.77 6.09 -2.21
CA VAL A 32 2.30 4.91 -1.48
C VAL A 32 1.02 4.40 -2.12
N GLY A 33 0.94 3.08 -2.42
CA GLY A 33 -0.27 2.45 -2.96
C GLY A 33 -0.04 1.03 -3.47
N ASP A 34 -0.90 0.56 -4.38
CA ASP A 34 -0.84 -0.79 -4.95
C ASP A 34 -0.16 -0.83 -6.34
N SER A 35 -0.68 -1.70 -7.21
CA SER A 35 -0.37 -1.88 -8.61
C SER A 35 -0.50 -0.62 -9.46
N VAL A 36 -1.45 0.28 -9.15
CA VAL A 36 -1.63 1.52 -9.92
C VAL A 36 -0.46 2.46 -9.64
N THR A 37 -0.12 2.66 -8.36
CA THR A 37 1.04 3.46 -7.94
C THR A 37 2.34 2.85 -8.44
N PHE A 38 2.46 1.52 -8.35
CA PHE A 38 3.62 0.80 -8.88
C PHE A 38 3.77 1.02 -10.39
N GLY A 39 2.70 1.26 -11.15
CA GLY A 39 2.72 1.34 -12.61
C GLY A 39 2.77 -0.05 -13.25
N LEU A 40 1.94 -0.98 -12.77
CA LEU A 40 1.86 -2.31 -13.37
C LEU A 40 1.44 -2.20 -14.85
N GLY A 41 2.23 -2.80 -15.75
CA GLY A 41 1.98 -2.79 -17.20
C GLY A 41 2.75 -1.73 -17.99
N VAL A 42 3.52 -0.86 -17.35
CA VAL A 42 4.37 0.15 -18.03
C VAL A 42 5.82 0.03 -17.59
N ASN A 43 6.79 0.56 -18.33
CA ASN A 43 8.22 0.57 -17.97
C ASN A 43 8.53 1.56 -16.84
N ASN A 44 9.74 1.48 -16.28
CA ASN A 44 10.18 2.37 -15.19
C ASN A 44 10.14 3.86 -15.56
N ASP A 45 10.36 4.20 -16.83
CA ASP A 45 10.34 5.55 -17.39
C ASP A 45 8.95 5.99 -17.88
N GLU A 46 7.93 5.18 -17.59
CA GLU A 46 6.54 5.44 -17.97
C GLU A 46 5.63 5.50 -16.73
N THR A 47 6.18 5.36 -15.52
CA THR A 47 5.41 5.43 -14.28
C THR A 47 5.07 6.87 -13.89
N VAL A 48 4.01 7.05 -13.11
CA VAL A 48 3.67 8.35 -12.50
C VAL A 48 4.84 8.90 -11.69
N SER A 49 5.57 8.04 -10.97
CA SER A 49 6.74 8.46 -10.19
C SER A 49 7.86 9.03 -11.05
N HIS A 50 8.09 8.48 -12.25
CA HIS A 50 9.09 9.00 -13.18
C HIS A 50 8.70 10.36 -13.74
N TYR A 51 7.46 10.51 -14.20
CA TYR A 51 6.98 11.81 -14.70
C TYR A 51 6.97 12.88 -13.61
N LEU A 52 6.56 12.53 -12.38
CA LEU A 52 6.60 13.46 -11.25
C LEU A 52 8.04 13.91 -10.92
N GLY A 53 9.00 12.98 -10.98
CA GLY A 53 10.41 13.29 -10.76
C GLY A 53 11.05 14.14 -11.86
N LYS A 54 10.46 14.21 -13.05
CA LYS A 54 10.91 15.14 -14.11
C LYS A 54 10.40 16.57 -13.89
N ILE A 55 9.23 16.72 -13.26
CA ILE A 55 8.60 18.02 -13.02
C ILE A 55 9.21 18.70 -11.79
N ASN A 56 9.67 17.93 -10.80
CA ASN A 56 10.26 18.43 -9.57
C ASN A 56 11.68 17.87 -9.39
N ASN A 57 12.70 18.71 -9.59
CA ASN A 57 14.10 18.32 -9.43
C ASN A 57 14.63 18.49 -8.00
N ASP A 58 13.91 19.25 -7.16
CA ASP A 58 14.29 19.55 -5.78
C ASP A 58 14.12 18.32 -4.87
N TYR A 59 13.16 17.45 -5.19
CA TYR A 59 12.90 16.23 -4.45
C TYR A 59 13.08 14.98 -5.30
N GLN A 60 13.62 13.92 -4.69
CA GLN A 60 13.58 12.60 -5.32
C GLN A 60 12.23 11.93 -5.06
N VAL A 61 11.61 11.41 -6.12
CA VAL A 61 10.36 10.65 -6.00
C VAL A 61 10.66 9.17 -5.77
N LEU A 62 10.21 8.64 -4.63
CA LEU A 62 10.34 7.23 -4.26
C LEU A 62 8.99 6.53 -4.36
N ASN A 63 8.93 5.47 -5.15
CA ASN A 63 7.70 4.72 -5.39
C ASN A 63 7.64 3.47 -4.50
N LEU A 64 6.87 3.57 -3.43
CA LEU A 64 6.61 2.51 -2.46
C LEU A 64 5.39 1.66 -2.85
N GLY A 65 4.84 1.84 -4.06
CA GLY A 65 3.71 1.07 -4.57
C GLY A 65 4.05 -0.42 -4.68
N VAL A 66 3.13 -1.31 -4.29
CA VAL A 66 3.34 -2.77 -4.42
C VAL A 66 2.07 -3.45 -4.94
N PRO A 67 2.14 -4.16 -6.09
CA PRO A 67 0.98 -4.84 -6.63
C PRO A 67 0.30 -5.80 -5.65
N GLY A 68 -1.02 -5.67 -5.51
CA GLY A 68 -1.85 -6.54 -4.67
C GLY A 68 -1.84 -6.21 -3.17
N TYR A 69 -1.20 -5.11 -2.77
CA TYR A 69 -1.35 -4.60 -1.41
C TYR A 69 -2.74 -4.01 -1.18
N GLY A 70 -3.25 -4.13 0.06
CA GLY A 70 -4.34 -3.28 0.55
C GLY A 70 -3.80 -2.18 1.47
N ILE A 71 -4.69 -1.28 1.93
CA ILE A 71 -4.32 -0.08 2.70
C ILE A 71 -3.58 -0.42 4.00
N GLY A 72 -3.90 -1.55 4.64
CA GLY A 72 -3.16 -2.04 5.80
C GLY A 72 -1.68 -2.31 5.52
N GLN A 73 -1.36 -2.80 4.33
CA GLN A 73 0.03 -3.01 3.90
C GLN A 73 0.69 -1.72 3.45
N TYR A 74 -0.06 -0.73 2.94
CA TYR A 74 0.46 0.62 2.67
C TYR A 74 0.98 1.25 3.96
N PHE A 75 0.17 1.21 5.02
CA PHE A 75 0.52 1.73 6.35
C PHE A 75 1.79 1.07 6.88
N LEU A 76 1.87 -0.26 6.83
CA LEU A 76 3.06 -0.99 7.28
C LEU A 76 4.31 -0.71 6.42
N ASN A 77 4.13 -0.59 5.10
CA ASN A 77 5.24 -0.31 4.19
C ASN A 77 5.79 1.11 4.40
N LEU A 78 4.90 2.08 4.61
CA LEU A 78 5.28 3.45 4.96
C LEU A 78 5.98 3.49 6.31
N LYS A 79 5.38 2.91 7.36
CA LYS A 79 5.94 2.85 8.71
C LYS A 79 7.34 2.24 8.74
N ARG A 80 7.62 1.24 7.90
CA ARG A 80 8.94 0.62 7.81
C ARG A 80 10.04 1.56 7.32
N HIS A 81 9.72 2.49 6.41
CA HIS A 81 10.75 3.27 5.71
C HIS A 81 10.75 4.76 6.07
N ILE A 82 9.64 5.29 6.60
CA ILE A 82 9.43 6.74 6.73
C ILE A 82 10.54 7.46 7.50
N ASP A 83 11.14 6.82 8.50
CA ASP A 83 12.19 7.40 9.36
C ASP A 83 13.54 7.54 8.66
N GLN A 84 13.78 6.76 7.60
CA GLN A 84 15.08 6.68 6.93
C GLN A 84 15.12 7.53 5.65
N LEU A 85 13.98 8.05 5.20
CA LEU A 85 13.83 8.62 3.86
C LEU A 85 13.64 10.14 3.85
N ASN A 86 13.86 10.88 4.94
CA ASN A 86 13.69 12.35 4.99
C ASN A 86 12.49 12.87 4.14
N PRO A 87 11.26 12.37 4.38
CA PRO A 87 10.14 12.63 3.49
C PRO A 87 9.69 14.08 3.64
N LYS A 88 9.32 14.71 2.52
CA LYS A 88 8.72 16.05 2.50
C LYS A 88 7.23 15.99 2.19
N ILE A 89 6.81 15.01 1.40
CA ILE A 89 5.42 14.78 1.05
C ILE A 89 5.16 13.28 0.99
N ILE A 90 4.02 12.84 1.53
CA ILE A 90 3.46 11.51 1.31
C ILE A 90 2.29 11.66 0.33
N VAL A 91 2.35 10.94 -0.79
CA VAL A 91 1.24 10.85 -1.75
C VAL A 91 0.61 9.47 -1.59
N LEU A 92 -0.50 9.41 -0.86
CA LEU A 92 -1.29 8.19 -0.66
C LEU A 92 -2.27 8.03 -1.82
N VAL A 93 -1.99 7.11 -2.72
CA VAL A 93 -2.84 6.77 -3.85
C VAL A 93 -3.72 5.59 -3.46
N ILE A 94 -5.03 5.81 -3.44
CA ILE A 94 -6.04 4.79 -3.17
C ILE A 94 -6.69 4.39 -4.48
N TYR A 95 -6.48 3.15 -4.91
CA TYR A 95 -7.16 2.61 -6.07
C TYR A 95 -8.56 2.10 -5.68
N THR A 96 -9.55 2.94 -5.93
CA THR A 96 -10.94 2.78 -5.51
C THR A 96 -11.61 1.50 -6.03
N ALA A 97 -11.10 0.94 -7.14
CA ALA A 97 -11.68 -0.26 -7.74
C ALA A 97 -11.43 -1.54 -6.92
N ASN A 98 -10.25 -1.69 -6.29
CA ASN A 98 -9.91 -2.93 -5.58
C ASN A 98 -9.36 -2.73 -4.16
N ASP A 99 -8.86 -1.55 -3.77
CA ASP A 99 -8.17 -1.37 -2.47
C ASP A 99 -9.09 -1.64 -1.28
N LEU A 100 -10.35 -1.21 -1.37
CA LEU A 100 -11.35 -1.46 -0.33
C LEU A 100 -11.62 -2.97 -0.18
N ASN A 101 -11.62 -3.70 -1.30
CA ASN A 101 -11.80 -5.14 -1.33
C ASN A 101 -10.56 -5.90 -0.85
N GLU A 102 -9.36 -5.43 -1.18
CA GLU A 102 -8.11 -6.04 -0.73
C GLU A 102 -7.85 -5.78 0.75
N THR A 103 -8.22 -4.60 1.26
CA THR A 103 -8.06 -4.25 2.68
C THR A 103 -8.90 -5.15 3.58
N ARG A 104 -10.11 -5.54 3.17
CA ARG A 104 -11.00 -6.37 3.98
C ARG A 104 -10.59 -7.85 4.07
N LYS A 105 -9.64 -8.31 3.25
CA LYS A 105 -9.25 -9.73 3.17
C LYS A 105 -7.91 -9.97 3.88
N GLY A 106 -7.82 -11.04 4.65
CA GLY A 106 -6.57 -11.50 5.28
C GLY A 106 -5.66 -12.30 4.34
N THR A 107 -6.07 -12.53 3.08
CA THR A 107 -5.30 -13.25 2.08
C THR A 107 -5.41 -12.60 0.69
N ARG A 108 -4.40 -12.83 -0.16
CA ARG A 108 -4.39 -12.47 -1.59
C ARG A 108 -3.87 -13.67 -2.38
N PHE A 109 -4.63 -14.15 -3.36
CA PHE A 109 -4.27 -15.36 -4.15
C PHE A 109 -3.96 -16.59 -3.27
N GLY A 110 -4.63 -16.72 -2.13
CA GLY A 110 -4.39 -17.79 -1.16
C GLY A 110 -3.16 -17.59 -0.26
N ILE A 111 -2.39 -16.52 -0.45
CA ILE A 111 -1.26 -16.18 0.42
C ILE A 111 -1.76 -15.27 1.54
N SER A 112 -1.44 -15.62 2.79
CA SER A 112 -1.75 -14.78 3.95
C SER A 112 -1.02 -13.45 3.89
N LYS A 113 -1.71 -12.39 4.30
CA LYS A 113 -1.15 -11.03 4.36
C LYS A 113 -1.47 -10.36 5.70
N PRO A 114 -0.73 -9.30 6.07
CA PRO A 114 -1.04 -8.48 7.24
C PRO A 114 -2.51 -8.05 7.22
N PHE A 115 -3.18 -8.16 8.37
CA PHE A 115 -4.61 -7.95 8.47
C PHE A 115 -4.96 -7.11 9.69
N PHE A 116 -5.77 -6.09 9.48
CA PHE A 116 -6.22 -5.17 10.51
C PHE A 116 -7.74 -5.27 10.66
N SER A 117 -8.23 -5.06 11.88
CA SER A 117 -9.65 -4.90 12.16
C SER A 117 -9.83 -3.79 13.18
N TYR A 118 -10.75 -2.87 12.93
CA TYR A 118 -11.13 -1.85 13.89
C TYR A 118 -12.34 -2.30 14.70
N ASN A 119 -12.13 -2.59 15.98
CA ASN A 119 -13.15 -3.06 16.92
C ASN A 119 -13.00 -2.31 18.24
N ASN A 120 -14.13 -1.95 18.89
CA ASN A 120 -14.16 -1.34 20.23
C ASN A 120 -13.20 -0.15 20.39
N GLY A 121 -13.18 0.76 19.41
CA GLY A 121 -12.33 1.97 19.45
C GLY A 121 -10.87 1.75 19.03
N ASN A 122 -10.44 0.52 18.80
CA ASN A 122 -9.03 0.19 18.57
C ASN A 122 -8.79 -0.46 17.21
N LEU A 123 -7.73 -0.05 16.53
CA LEU A 123 -7.24 -0.70 15.32
C LEU A 123 -6.30 -1.85 15.70
N ILE A 124 -6.77 -3.09 15.57
CA ILE A 124 -6.06 -4.29 16.02
C ILE A 124 -5.30 -4.90 14.83
N TYR A 125 -4.00 -5.17 15.01
CA TYR A 125 -3.19 -5.90 14.05
C TYR A 125 -3.28 -7.41 14.30
N LEU A 126 -4.10 -8.12 13.53
CA LEU A 126 -4.49 -9.51 13.80
C LEU A 126 -3.53 -10.57 13.25
N ASN A 127 -2.73 -10.23 12.24
CA ASN A 127 -1.79 -11.17 11.61
C ASN A 127 -0.35 -10.58 11.57
N PRO A 128 0.29 -10.32 12.73
CA PRO A 128 1.65 -9.78 12.78
C PRO A 128 2.71 -10.76 12.30
N GLU A 129 2.54 -12.04 12.61
CA GLU A 129 3.49 -13.09 12.27
C GLU A 129 2.82 -14.07 11.30
N ILE A 130 3.25 -14.01 10.04
CA ILE A 130 2.70 -14.85 8.98
C ILE A 130 3.67 -15.99 8.71
N SER A 131 3.37 -17.15 9.29
CA SER A 131 4.18 -18.36 9.05
C SER A 131 4.15 -18.75 7.57
N LYS A 132 5.33 -19.06 7.01
CA LYS A 132 5.46 -19.67 5.67
C LYS A 132 4.74 -21.02 5.57
N PHE A 133 4.46 -21.65 6.70
CA PHE A 133 3.81 -22.95 6.82
C PHE A 133 2.34 -22.87 7.25
N SER A 134 1.72 -21.68 7.23
CA SER A 134 0.27 -21.57 7.46
C SER A 134 -0.52 -22.36 6.40
N CYS A 135 -1.71 -22.86 6.74
CA CYS A 135 -2.59 -23.62 5.84
C CYS A 135 -2.70 -22.96 4.45
N SER A 136 -3.07 -21.67 4.44
CA SER A 136 -3.16 -20.83 3.25
C SER A 136 -1.86 -20.78 2.43
N ASN A 137 -0.72 -20.59 3.10
CA ASN A 137 0.58 -20.47 2.44
C ASN A 137 1.10 -21.80 1.89
N LEU A 138 0.90 -22.91 2.62
CA LEU A 138 1.24 -24.26 2.14
C LEU A 138 0.40 -24.62 0.91
N TYR A 139 -0.92 -24.40 1.00
CA TYR A 139 -1.83 -24.69 -0.10
C TYR A 139 -1.53 -23.83 -1.34
N SER A 140 -1.26 -22.53 -1.17
CA SER A 140 -0.96 -21.64 -2.30
C SER A 140 0.39 -21.94 -2.98
N ARG A 141 1.37 -22.49 -2.26
CA ARG A 141 2.72 -22.78 -2.79
C ARG A 141 2.91 -24.22 -3.27
N SER A 142 2.13 -25.18 -2.78
CA SER A 142 2.23 -26.59 -3.19
C SER A 142 1.36 -26.89 -4.41
N ARG A 143 1.98 -27.28 -5.53
CA ARG A 143 1.24 -27.78 -6.70
C ARG A 143 0.59 -29.13 -6.42
N PHE A 144 1.24 -29.95 -5.60
CA PHE A 144 0.74 -31.26 -5.18
C PHE A 144 -0.57 -31.12 -4.40
N LEU A 145 -0.62 -30.29 -3.35
CA LEU A 145 -1.84 -30.09 -2.55
C LEU A 145 -3.01 -29.53 -3.36
N LYS A 146 -2.73 -28.65 -4.34
CA LYS A 146 -3.74 -28.14 -5.28
C LYS A 146 -4.32 -29.24 -6.18
N HIS A 147 -3.53 -30.27 -6.48
CA HIS A 147 -3.94 -31.37 -7.35
C HIS A 147 -4.77 -32.42 -6.59
N ILE A 148 -4.34 -32.81 -5.39
CA ILE A 148 -4.98 -33.92 -4.64
C ILE A 148 -6.20 -33.49 -3.82
N THR A 149 -6.31 -32.21 -3.45
CA THR A 149 -7.40 -31.73 -2.57
C THR A 149 -7.92 -30.34 -2.99
N PRO A 150 -8.45 -30.17 -4.22
CA PRO A 150 -8.83 -28.84 -4.71
C PRO A 150 -9.97 -28.18 -3.90
N THR A 151 -10.88 -29.01 -3.35
CA THR A 151 -12.08 -28.58 -2.61
C THR A 151 -11.93 -28.76 -1.10
N LEU A 152 -11.35 -29.89 -0.65
CA LEU A 152 -11.32 -30.28 0.77
C LEU A 152 -10.49 -29.34 1.68
N LEU A 153 -9.35 -28.83 1.20
CA LEU A 153 -8.47 -27.96 2.00
C LEU A 153 -8.78 -26.47 1.87
N LYS A 154 -9.47 -26.06 0.80
CA LYS A 154 -9.80 -24.65 0.55
C LYS A 154 -10.78 -24.14 1.61
N ASP A 155 -11.75 -24.96 2.01
CA ASP A 155 -12.74 -24.61 3.04
C ASP A 155 -12.19 -24.72 4.46
N GLN A 156 -11.12 -25.52 4.68
CA GLN A 156 -10.47 -25.67 5.98
C GLN A 156 -9.50 -24.53 6.31
N CYS A 157 -8.87 -23.91 5.31
CA CYS A 157 -8.03 -22.73 5.54
C CYS A 157 -8.90 -21.50 5.83
N LYS A 158 -9.44 -21.37 7.05
CA LYS A 158 -10.22 -20.21 7.52
C LYS A 158 -9.50 -18.89 7.21
N THR A 159 -9.95 -18.17 6.17
CA THR A 159 -9.43 -16.85 5.85
C THR A 159 -10.25 -15.78 6.56
N ARG A 160 -9.59 -14.85 7.24
CA ARG A 160 -10.26 -13.69 7.85
C ARG A 160 -10.75 -12.75 6.75
N VAL A 161 -12.03 -12.38 6.78
CA VAL A 161 -12.63 -11.41 5.88
C VAL A 161 -13.57 -10.53 6.71
N ILE A 162 -13.43 -9.22 6.62
CA ILE A 162 -14.43 -8.29 7.16
C ILE A 162 -15.54 -8.14 6.12
N GLU A 163 -16.80 -8.27 6.53
CA GLU A 163 -17.95 -8.03 5.66
C GLU A 163 -17.90 -6.62 5.06
N ARG A 164 -18.38 -6.44 3.83
CA ARG A 164 -18.23 -5.20 3.07
C ARG A 164 -18.83 -3.98 3.80
N ASN A 165 -20.00 -4.14 4.42
CA ASN A 165 -20.70 -3.12 5.21
C ASN A 165 -20.00 -2.79 6.54
N LYS A 166 -19.11 -3.67 7.04
CA LYS A 166 -18.37 -3.49 8.30
C LYS A 166 -16.92 -3.03 8.08
N ALA A 167 -16.46 -2.95 6.84
CA ALA A 167 -15.06 -2.64 6.53
C ALA A 167 -14.71 -1.14 6.66
N SER A 168 -15.69 -0.25 6.50
CA SER A 168 -15.48 1.20 6.45
C SER A 168 -14.72 1.77 7.65
N PRO A 169 -15.03 1.42 8.92
CA PRO A 169 -14.27 1.92 10.07
C PRO A 169 -12.79 1.50 10.04
N THR A 170 -12.51 0.27 9.64
CA THR A 170 -11.13 -0.24 9.53
C THR A 170 -10.35 0.51 8.45
N ILE A 171 -10.98 0.71 7.29
CA ILE A 171 -10.36 1.44 6.17
C ILE A 171 -10.11 2.89 6.55
N ALA A 172 -11.10 3.58 7.13
CA ALA A 172 -10.97 4.96 7.56
C ALA A 172 -9.83 5.11 8.58
N LYS A 173 -9.74 4.22 9.56
CA LYS A 173 -8.69 4.25 10.58
C LYS A 173 -7.30 3.92 10.05
N LEU A 174 -7.19 3.11 9.00
CA LEU A 174 -5.92 2.88 8.31
C LEU A 174 -5.45 4.11 7.54
N ILE A 175 -6.35 4.79 6.83
CA ILE A 175 -6.04 6.05 6.13
C ILE A 175 -5.65 7.13 7.13
N ASP A 176 -6.42 7.25 8.22
CA ASP A 176 -6.13 8.17 9.34
C ASP A 176 -4.77 7.87 9.96
N GLY A 177 -4.44 6.60 10.20
CA GLY A 177 -3.12 6.19 10.71
C GLY A 177 -1.95 6.59 9.80
N ILE A 178 -2.11 6.54 8.48
CA ILE A 178 -1.10 7.06 7.53
C ILE A 178 -0.97 8.58 7.67
N ARG A 179 -2.09 9.28 7.79
CA ARG A 179 -2.12 10.74 7.97
C ARG A 179 -1.46 11.17 9.27
N VAL A 180 -1.81 10.52 10.39
CA VAL A 180 -1.24 10.76 11.72
C VAL A 180 0.26 10.51 11.71
N LEU A 181 0.71 9.41 11.10
CA LEU A 181 2.15 9.12 10.96
C LEU A 181 2.90 10.22 10.22
N GLY A 182 2.29 10.84 9.21
CA GLY A 182 2.82 12.03 8.54
C GLY A 182 2.84 13.24 9.47
N MET A 183 1.73 13.54 10.16
CA MET A 183 1.60 14.67 11.07
C MET A 183 2.60 14.64 12.23
N GLU A 184 2.81 13.48 12.86
CA GLU A 184 3.79 13.28 13.94
C GLU A 184 5.22 13.65 13.53
N LYS A 185 5.50 13.61 12.22
CA LYS A 185 6.82 13.91 11.63
C LYS A 185 6.84 15.23 10.86
N ASN A 186 5.77 16.03 10.98
CA ASN A 186 5.58 17.28 10.24
C ASN A 186 5.65 17.11 8.70
N ILE A 187 5.10 16.01 8.18
CA ILE A 187 5.05 15.67 6.76
C ILE A 187 3.63 15.80 6.24
N SER A 188 3.45 16.56 5.16
CA SER A 188 2.14 16.69 4.51
C SER A 188 1.75 15.40 3.80
N THR A 189 0.50 14.97 3.99
CA THR A 189 -0.07 13.80 3.29
C THR A 189 -1.12 14.26 2.28
N LEU A 190 -0.86 14.04 0.99
CA LEU A 190 -1.82 14.21 -0.11
C LEU A 190 -2.50 12.87 -0.39
N ILE A 191 -3.83 12.84 -0.33
CA ILE A 191 -4.62 11.64 -0.67
C ILE A 191 -5.17 11.79 -2.09
N VAL A 192 -4.92 10.79 -2.93
CA VAL A 192 -5.36 10.73 -4.33
C VAL A 192 -6.27 9.52 -4.49
N LEU A 193 -7.51 9.74 -4.95
CA LEU A 193 -8.42 8.67 -5.32
C LEU A 193 -8.23 8.35 -6.81
N SER A 194 -7.95 7.09 -7.13
CA SER A 194 -7.73 6.60 -8.50
C SER A 194 -8.74 5.50 -8.88
N PRO A 195 -9.30 5.49 -10.11
CA PRO A 195 -9.33 6.64 -11.02
C PRO A 195 -10.01 7.82 -10.32
N ALA A 196 -9.74 9.04 -10.81
CA ALA A 196 -10.50 10.19 -10.36
C ALA A 196 -11.97 9.91 -10.63
N LEU A 197 -12.78 9.80 -9.59
CA LEU A 197 -14.22 9.85 -9.73
C LEU A 197 -14.52 11.24 -10.29
N THR A 198 -15.11 11.31 -11.47
CA THR A 198 -15.43 12.57 -12.17
C THR A 198 -16.34 13.51 -11.36
N ALA A 199 -16.85 13.06 -10.21
CA ALA A 199 -17.73 13.79 -9.30
C ALA A 199 -17.08 14.20 -7.95
N VAL A 200 -15.77 14.05 -7.76
CA VAL A 200 -15.12 14.44 -6.49
C VAL A 200 -14.46 15.81 -6.62
N GLU A 201 -15.11 16.83 -6.05
CA GLU A 201 -14.53 18.17 -5.91
C GLU A 201 -13.34 18.18 -4.95
N ARG A 202 -12.35 19.03 -5.24
CA ARG A 202 -11.15 19.22 -4.41
C ARG A 202 -11.55 19.82 -3.06
N VAL A 203 -11.65 18.99 -2.02
CA VAL A 203 -11.85 19.47 -0.66
C VAL A 203 -10.51 19.95 -0.10
N THR A 204 -10.40 21.25 0.15
CA THR A 204 -9.20 21.84 0.77
C THR A 204 -9.39 21.86 2.28
N CYS A 205 -8.75 20.95 3.01
CA CYS A 205 -8.74 21.02 4.48
C CYS A 205 -7.80 22.15 4.91
N LYS A 206 -8.35 23.28 5.35
CA LYS A 206 -7.59 24.29 6.08
C LYS A 206 -7.30 23.72 7.47
N GLN A 207 -6.03 23.53 7.82
CA GLN A 207 -5.65 23.47 9.23
C GLN A 207 -5.94 24.85 9.81
N ASN A 208 -6.91 24.95 10.71
CA ASN A 208 -6.92 26.04 11.66
C ASN A 208 -5.68 25.82 12.52
N LYS A 209 -4.62 26.59 12.25
CA LYS A 209 -3.67 26.90 13.32
C LYS A 209 -4.49 27.73 14.29
N ASP A 210 -4.74 27.17 15.48
CA ASP A 210 -5.21 27.98 16.58
C ASP A 210 -4.23 29.15 16.71
N LYS A 211 -4.73 30.33 16.36
CA LYS A 211 -4.13 31.57 16.79
C LYS A 211 -4.59 31.75 18.23
N ASP A 212 -3.61 32.11 19.05
CA ASP A 212 -3.72 32.63 20.41
C ASP A 212 -3.60 31.60 21.53
N SER A 213 -2.41 31.58 22.16
CA SER A 213 -2.17 31.92 23.58
C SER A 213 -1.01 31.10 24.15
#